data_AF-A0A2V9R8B0-F1
#
_entry.id   AF-A0A2V9R8B0-F1
#
_cell.length_a   1.000
_cell.length_b   1.000
_cell.length_c   1.000
_cell.angle_alpha   90.00
_cell.angle_beta   90.00
_cell.angle_gamma   90.00
#
_symmetry.space_group_name_H-M   'P 1'
#
loop_
_entity.id
_entity.type
_entity.pdbx_description
1 polymer ?
#
loop_
_entity_poly.entity_id
_entity_poly.type
_entity_poly.pdbx_seq_one_letter_code
_entity_poly.pdbx_strand_id
1 'polypeptide(L)' 'MRLLNLLEGVEFNGALPPGDLQISGVAYDSRKIKEDNLFVAIKGEKTDGNRFVDQARARGASAVVS' A
#
# COMPACT_ATOMS: atom_id res chain seq x y z
N MET A 1 -8.47 10.01 -1.10
CA MET A 1 -7.20 10.74 -0.85
C MET A 1 -6.31 10.58 -2.06
N ARG A 2 -5.37 11.50 -2.32
CA ARG A 2 -4.38 11.35 -3.39
C ARG A 2 -3.14 10.63 -2.87
N LEU A 3 -2.53 9.75 -3.67
CA LEU A 3 -1.34 9.00 -3.27
C LEU A 3 -0.16 9.95 -3.00
N LEU A 4 0.03 10.96 -3.84
CA LEU A 4 1.15 11.90 -3.69
C LEU A 4 1.06 12.67 -2.36
N ASN A 5 -0.15 13.02 -1.90
CA ASN A 5 -0.35 13.67 -0.61
C ASN A 5 -0.03 12.75 0.58
N LEU A 6 -0.22 11.42 0.43
CA LEU A 6 0.13 10.45 1.48
C LEU A 6 1.63 10.21 1.57
N LEU A 7 2.37 10.49 0.50
CA LEU A 7 3.82 10.35 0.42
C LEU A 7 4.56 11.67 0.67
N GLU A 8 3.84 12.76 0.96
CA GLU A 8 4.45 14.06 1.23
C GLU A 8 5.38 13.98 2.45
N GLY A 9 6.64 14.40 2.26
CA GLY A 9 7.68 14.32 3.30
C GLY A 9 8.24 12.92 3.54
N VAL A 10 7.88 11.93 2.72
CA VAL A 10 8.42 10.57 2.79
C VAL A 10 9.42 10.36 1.66
N GLU A 11 10.65 10.01 2.02
CA GLU A 11 11.62 9.52 1.04
C GLU A 11 11.26 8.08 0.64
N PHE A 12 11.19 7.80 -0.65
CA PHE A 12 10.93 6.47 -1.16
C PHE A 12 11.80 6.18 -2.38
N ASN A 13 12.12 4.90 -2.57
CA ASN A 13 12.85 4.42 -3.73
C ASN A 13 11.91 3.60 -4.61
N GLY A 14 11.84 3.93 -5.90
CA GLY A 14 11.06 3.17 -6.87
C GLY A 14 10.31 4.03 -7.88
N ALA A 15 9.55 3.36 -8.74
CA ALA A 15 8.69 4.03 -9.70
C ALA A 15 7.33 4.35 -9.07
N LEU A 16 6.90 5.60 -9.25
CA LEU A 16 5.50 5.94 -9.02
C LEU A 16 4.64 5.37 -10.17
N PRO A 17 3.41 4.94 -9.88
CA PRO A 17 2.45 4.64 -10.93
C PRO A 17 2.19 5.91 -11.78
N PRO A 18 1.81 5.75 -13.06
CA PRO A 18 1.50 6.89 -13.92
C PRO A 18 0.29 7.67 -13.37
N GLY A 19 0.53 8.92 -13.01
CA GLY A 19 -0.49 9.81 -12.46
C GLY A 19 -0.67 9.68 -10.95
N ASP A 20 -1.57 10.50 -10.42
CA ASP A 20 -1.85 10.57 -8.98
C ASP A 20 -3.05 9.69 -8.62
N LEU A 21 -2.78 8.51 -8.05
CA LEU A 21 -3.81 7.53 -7.72
C LEU A 21 -4.75 8.03 -6.63
N GLN A 22 -6.03 7.71 -6.79
CA GLN A 22 -7.02 7.90 -5.75
C GLN A 22 -7.00 6.71 -4.80
N ILE A 23 -6.70 6.99 -3.53
CA ILE A 23 -6.66 6.02 -2.44
C ILE A 23 -7.90 6.18 -1.56
N SER A 24 -8.69 5.12 -1.41
CA SER A 24 -9.92 5.09 -0.61
C SER A 24 -9.65 4.83 0.88
N GLY A 25 -8.53 4.18 1.20
CA GLY A 25 -8.11 3.88 2.57
C GLY A 25 -6.69 3.33 2.65
N VAL A 26 -6.18 3.17 3.87
CA VAL A 26 -4.85 2.60 4.13
C VAL A 26 -5.01 1.42 5.09
N ALA A 27 -4.36 0.29 4.79
CA ALA A 27 -4.35 -0.86 5.69
C ALA A 27 -2.99 -1.56 5.69
N TYR A 28 -2.55 -2.00 6.87
CA TYR A 28 -1.34 -2.83 7.02
C TYR A 28 -1.66 -4.32 7.19
N ASP A 29 -2.95 -4.68 7.33
CA ASP A 29 -3.44 -6.06 7.38
C ASP A 29 -4.13 -6.38 6.05
N SER A 30 -3.55 -7.28 5.27
CA SER A 30 -4.04 -7.69 3.96
C SER A 30 -5.49 -8.19 4.00
N ARG A 31 -5.94 -8.73 5.14
CA ARG A 31 -7.32 -9.22 5.35
C ARG A 31 -8.35 -8.09 5.39
N LYS A 32 -7.91 -6.85 5.65
CA LYS A 32 -8.74 -5.65 5.75
C LYS A 32 -8.68 -4.77 4.50
N ILE A 33 -7.89 -5.16 3.48
CA ILE A 33 -7.84 -4.46 2.21
C ILE A 33 -9.20 -4.49 1.53
N LYS A 34 -9.56 -3.33 0.98
CA LYS A 34 -10.71 -3.10 0.09
C LYS A 34 -10.18 -2.52 -1.22
N GLU A 35 -11.04 -2.46 -2.23
CA GLU A 35 -10.76 -1.78 -3.49
C GLU A 35 -10.25 -0.34 -3.24
N ASP A 36 -9.23 0.05 -4.00
CA ASP A 36 -8.56 1.34 -3.95
C ASP A 36 -7.81 1.64 -2.65
N ASN A 37 -7.58 0.65 -1.79
CA ASN A 37 -6.72 0.85 -0.63
C ASN A 37 -5.23 0.88 -1.01
N LEU A 38 -4.46 1.62 -0.21
CA LEU A 38 -3.01 1.48 -0.09
C LEU A 38 -2.69 0.39 0.95
N PHE A 39 -1.88 -0.60 0.57
CA PHE A 39 -1.37 -1.60 1.50
C PHE A 39 0.02 -1.20 2.02
N VAL A 40 0.22 -1.26 3.34
CA VAL A 40 1.52 -0.99 3.97
C VAL A 40 2.10 -2.30 4.53
N ALA A 41 3.09 -2.84 3.83
CA ALA A 41 3.76 -4.09 4.15
C ALA A 41 4.85 -3.86 5.21
N ILE A 42 4.45 -3.83 6.49
CA ILE A 42 5.39 -3.63 7.59
C ILE A 42 6.10 -4.94 7.92
N LYS A 43 7.43 -4.90 8.01
CA LYS A 43 8.24 -6.01 8.54
C LYS A 43 8.23 -5.99 10.06
N GLY A 44 7.38 -6.82 10.66
CA GLY A 44 7.33 -7.00 12.12
C GLY A 44 8.29 -8.09 12.61
N GLU A 45 8.39 -8.23 13.94
CA GLU A 45 9.25 -9.25 14.58
C GLU A 45 8.79 -10.68 14.29
N LYS A 46 7.47 -10.91 14.27
CA LYS A 46 6.88 -12.25 14.08
C LYS A 46 6.55 -12.55 12.63
N THR A 47 6.28 -11.54 11.82
CA THR A 47 5.77 -11.72 10.46
C THR A 47 6.18 -10.56 9.58
N ASP A 48 6.61 -10.89 8.36
CA ASP A 48 6.95 -9.94 7.32
C ASP A 48 5.72 -9.65 6.44
N GLY A 49 5.25 -8.40 6.45
CA GLY A 49 4.09 -7.96 5.66
C GLY A 49 4.25 -8.16 4.16
N ASN A 50 5.50 -8.22 3.66
CA ASN A 50 5.78 -8.44 2.24
C ASN A 50 5.24 -9.79 1.73
N ARG A 51 5.09 -10.77 2.63
CA ARG A 51 4.51 -12.08 2.30
C ARG A 51 3.04 -12.00 1.89
N PHE A 52 2.36 -10.88 2.15
CA PHE A 52 0.94 -10.69 1.87
C PHE A 52 0.65 -9.69 0.75
N VAL A 53 1.68 -9.26 0.01
CA VAL A 53 1.51 -8.31 -1.10
C VAL A 53 0.60 -8.86 -2.19
N ASP A 54 0.79 -10.12 -2.60
CA ASP A 54 -0.08 -10.76 -3.59
C ASP A 54 -1.53 -10.87 -3.12
N GLN A 55 -1.73 -11.10 -1.82
CA GLN A 55 -3.05 -11.15 -1.22
C GLN A 55 -3.72 -9.76 -1.21
N ALA A 56 -2.98 -8.71 -0.90
CA ALA A 56 -3.47 -7.34 -0.93
C ALA A 56 -3.84 -6.93 -2.37
N ARG A 57 -2.98 -7.25 -3.35
CA ARG A 57 -3.26 -7.04 -4.78
C ARG A 57 -4.54 -7.76 -5.22
N ALA A 58 -4.68 -9.04 -4.88
CA ALA A 58 -5.87 -9.82 -5.22
C ALA A 58 -7.18 -9.28 -4.60
N ARG A 59 -7.07 -8.47 -3.53
CA ARG A 59 -8.21 -7.82 -2.85
C ARG A 59 -8.49 -6.39 -3.34
N GLY A 60 -7.75 -5.91 -4.34
CA GLY A 60 -7.95 -4.59 -4.93
C GLY A 60 -7.12 -3.48 -4.34
N ALA A 61 -5.97 -3.78 -3.72
CA ALA A 61 -5.02 -2.73 -3.36
C ALA A 61 -4.49 -2.04 -4.62
N SER A 62 -4.57 -0.70 -4.65
CA SER A 62 -4.11 0.12 -5.79
C SER A 62 -2.64 0.49 -5.70
N ALA A 63 -2.04 0.40 -4.51
CA ALA A 63 -0.61 0.59 -4.29
C ALA A 63 -0.12 -0.21 -3.08
N VAL A 64 1.20 -0.41 -3.01
CA VAL A 64 1.90 -1.07 -1.90
C VAL A 64 3.10 -0.24 -1.50
N VAL A 65 3.31 -0.07 -0.19
CA VAL A 65 4.54 0.48 0.41
C VAL A 65 5.14 -0.59 1.32
N SER A 66 6.46 -0.83 1.24
CA SER A 66 7.18 -1.84 2.03
C SER A 66 8.48 -1.32 2.60
#